data_AF-A0A928ZQI7-F1
#
_entry.id   AF-A0A928ZQI7-F1
#
_cell.length_a   1.000
_cell.length_b   1.000
_cell.length_c   1.000
_cell.angle_alpha   90.00
_cell.angle_beta   90.00
_cell.angle_gamma   90.00
#
_symmetry.space_group_name_H-M   'P 1'
#
loop_
_entity.id
_entity.type
_entity.pdbx_description
1 polymer ?
#
loop_
_entity_poly.entity_id
_entity_poly.type
_entity_poly.pdbx_seq_one_letter_code
_entity_poly.pdbx_strand_id
1 'polypeptide(L)' 'MAPLLEYLGFHEPPFFVRSEVPISLEVAERDEIYRGRMDVLVVRDYRGYLL' A
#
# COMPACT_ATOMS: atom_id res chain seq x y z
N MET A 1 16.09 1.26 -6.90
CA MET A 1 14.63 1.48 -6.85
C MET A 1 13.98 0.57 -7.88
N ALA A 2 12.79 0.03 -7.63
CA ALA A 2 12.17 -1.00 -8.47
C ALA A 2 11.72 -0.40 -9.82
N PRO A 3 12.30 -0.81 -10.98
CA PRO A 3 12.08 -0.13 -12.26
C PRO A 3 10.61 -0.03 -12.70
N LEU A 4 9.80 -1.01 -12.33
CA LEU A 4 8.37 -1.02 -12.66
C LEU A 4 7.58 0.05 -11.92
N LEU A 5 7.97 0.40 -10.68
CA LEU A 5 7.27 1.43 -9.90
C LEU A 5 7.54 2.82 -10.47
N GLU A 6 8.75 3.03 -10.97
CA GLU A 6 9.19 4.26 -11.63
C GLU A 6 8.55 4.42 -13.00
N TYR A 7 8.59 3.37 -13.84
CA TYR A 7 7.95 3.39 -15.15
C TYR A 7 6.44 3.68 -15.09
N LEU A 8 5.76 3.22 -14.03
CA LEU A 8 4.33 3.43 -13.82
C LEU A 8 3.99 4.76 -13.10
N GLY A 9 4.99 5.56 -12.73
CA GLY A 9 4.78 6.86 -12.07
C GLY A 9 4.28 6.78 -10.62
N PHE A 10 4.44 5.64 -9.93
CA PHE A 10 3.93 5.47 -8.57
C PHE A 10 4.69 6.25 -7.50
N HIS A 11 5.84 6.83 -7.84
CA HIS A 11 6.60 7.73 -6.97
C HIS A 11 6.10 9.19 -7.04
N GLU A 12 5.14 9.49 -7.91
CA GLU A 12 4.60 10.83 -8.09
C GLU A 12 3.19 10.96 -7.48
N PRO A 13 2.77 12.17 -7.05
CA PRO A 13 1.38 12.40 -6.65
C PRO A 13 0.39 11.95 -7.74
N PRO A 14 -0.76 11.37 -7.36
CA PRO A 14 -1.29 11.24 -6.00
C PRO A 14 -0.87 9.94 -5.29
N PHE A 15 0.20 9.28 -5.74
CA PHE A 15 0.64 8.01 -5.20
C PHE A 15 1.72 8.14 -4.12
N PHE A 16 1.70 7.20 -3.19
CA PHE A 16 2.68 7.03 -2.13
C PHE A 16 3.15 5.58 -2.09
N VAL A 17 4.45 5.36 -2.01
CA VAL A 17 5.05 4.02 -1.94
C VAL A 17 5.66 3.79 -0.56
N ARG A 18 5.39 2.63 0.04
CA ARG A 18 6.05 2.14 1.25
C ARG A 18 6.60 0.73 0.98
N SER A 19 7.80 0.44 1.45
CA SER A 19 8.41 -0.89 1.37
C SER A 19 8.40 -1.61 2.71
N GLU A 20 8.42 -2.95 2.67
CA GLU A 20 8.54 -3.82 3.87
C GLU A 20 7.45 -3.56 4.92
N VAL A 21 6.20 -3.45 4.47
CA VAL A 21 5.07 -3.09 5.33
C VAL A 21 4.53 -4.33 6.04
N PRO A 22 4.57 -4.42 7.38
CA PRO A 22 3.91 -5.51 8.10
C PRO A 22 2.39 -5.36 7.99
N ILE A 23 1.69 -6.49 7.83
CA ILE A 23 0.23 -6.52 7.74
C ILE A 23 -0.33 -7.57 8.70
N SER A 24 -1.48 -7.24 9.28
CA SER A 24 -2.26 -8.12 10.16
C SER A 24 -3.73 -8.03 9.73
N LEU A 25 -4.36 -9.18 9.51
CA LEU A 25 -5.75 -9.29 9.08
C LEU A 25 -6.49 -10.16 10.10
N GLU A 26 -7.52 -9.59 10.71
CA GLU A 26 -8.40 -10.30 11.63
C GLU A 26 -9.47 -11.07 10.85
N VAL A 27 -9.64 -12.35 11.17
CA VAL A 27 -10.67 -13.22 10.58
C VAL A 27 -11.70 -13.51 11.67
N ALA A 28 -12.69 -12.62 11.80
CA ALA A 28 -13.66 -12.62 12.88
C ALA A 28 -14.44 -13.94 13.02
N GLU A 29 -14.71 -14.64 11.92
CA GLU A 29 -15.44 -15.90 11.88
C GLU A 29 -14.68 -17.09 12.50
N ARG A 30 -13.35 -16.96 12.61
CA ARG A 30 -12.45 -18.05 13.03
C ARG A 30 -11.61 -17.68 14.26
N ASP A 31 -11.79 -16.47 14.81
CA ASP A 31 -10.95 -15.93 15.88
C ASP A 31 -9.43 -16.05 15.56
N GLU A 32 -9.09 -15.84 14.30
CA GLU A 32 -7.73 -15.97 13.77
C GLU A 32 -7.16 -14.62 13.36
N ILE A 33 -5.83 -14.49 13.45
CA ILE A 33 -5.10 -13.33 12.94
C ILE A 33 -4.06 -13.81 11.94
N TYR A 34 -4.22 -13.43 10.68
CA TYR A 34 -3.23 -13.68 9.64
C TYR A 34 -2.21 -12.55 9.61
N ARG A 35 -0.93 -12.91 9.69
CA ARG A 35 0.18 -11.96 9.71
C ARG A 35 1.11 -12.22 8.54
N GLY A 36 1.61 -11.15 7.96
CA GLY A 36 2.56 -11.22 6.87
C GLY A 36 3.32 -9.91 6.69
N ARG A 37 4.05 -9.85 5.59
CA ARG A 37 4.79 -8.66 5.19
C ARG A 37 4.56 -8.42 3.70
N MET A 38 4.25 -7.18 3.35
CA MET A 38 4.17 -6.73 1.97
C MET A 38 5.53 -6.14 1.59
N ASP A 39 6.13 -6.63 0.51
CA ASP A 39 7.40 -6.08 0.02
C ASP A 39 7.23 -4.62 -0.44
N VAL A 40 6.09 -4.31 -1.08
CA VAL A 40 5.72 -2.96 -1.53
C VAL A 40 4.22 -2.73 -1.34
N LEU A 41 3.86 -1.56 -0.81
CA LEU A 41 2.51 -1.02 -0.74
C LEU A 41 2.45 0.31 -1.50
N VAL A 42 1.58 0.38 -2.51
CA VAL A 42 1.27 1.61 -3.26
C VAL A 42 -0.11 2.09 -2.84
N VAL A 43 -0.18 3.33 -2.35
CA VAL A 43 -1.44 3.97 -1.92
C VAL A 43 -1.71 5.16 -2.81
N ARG A 44 -2.93 5.27 -3.34
CA ARG A 44 -3.40 6.48 -4.03
C ARG A 44 -4.17 7.33 -3.04
N ASP A 45 -3.78 8.59 -2.87
CA ASP A 45 -4.57 9.57 -2.13
C ASP A 45 -5.65 10.16 -3.05
N TYR A 46 -6.91 9.94 -2.69
CA TYR A 46 -8.06 10.46 -3.45
C TYR A 46 -8.50 11.86 -3.00
N ARG A 47 -7.72 12.55 -2.15
CA ARG A 47 -8.03 13.93 -1.74
C ARG A 47 -7.73 14.94 -2.86
N GLY A 48 -8.72 15.21 -3.70
CA GLY A 48 -8.85 16.40 -4.56
C GLY A 48 -10.27 16.40 -5.15
N TYR A 49 -11.13 17.41 -5.02
CA TYR A 49 -10.97 18.87 -4.97
C TYR A 49 -11.94 19.45 -3.93
N LEU A 50 -11.46 20.28 -3.00
CA LEU A 50 -12.28 21.28 -2.31
C LEU A 50 -11.61 22.63 -2.59
N LEU A 51 -12.08 23.29 -3.65
CA LEU A 51 -11.91 24.72 -3.90
C LEU A 51 -13.32 25.30 -4.05
#